data_AF-A0A522ES65-F1
#
_entry.id   AF-A0A522ES65-F1
#
_cell.length_a   1.000
_cell.length_b   1.000
_cell.length_c   1.000
_cell.angle_alpha   90.00
_cell.angle_beta   90.00
_cell.angle_gamma   90.00
#
_symmetry.space_group_name_H-M   'P 1'
#
loop_
_entity.id
_entity.type
_entity.pdbx_description
1 polymer ?
#
loop_
_entity_poly.entity_id
_entity_poly.type
_entity_poly.pdbx_seq_one_letter_code
_entity_poly.pdbx_strand_id
1 'polypeptide(L)'
;MNQPPSSRDLRIDFFRGLALVIIFIDHTPNNLLGNFTPRMFGLSDSAETFIFLAGVSSALAFGRSFERAGWFAGLGRVAQRVWQLYRAHIGLFVAVFAIAVAADQHFGGGRYVASLNLTQVLADPGTSLVKLLSLGYLPNLFDILPLYMFFLAGVPLMVLCARLSPRLVIALSVALYVVGTANRWNPVADPTTGRPWFFDPFAWQILFVIGYGFGAGWFAIPRVTVRRLALAAAVLALGSWLVFAMRWPLHPGLLADARDMLAVLARKTDLGVLRLLYFFAQAYVVVALLRLVPTFPASGLARQVVLIGQHSLPVFVLGVMMSFIGGIVFDRLGMGVLPNLLVNGGGVALLWVWAGGAAWFGRQPWRRPRGESLGQARRSRASA
;
A
#
# COMPACT_ATOMS: atom_id res chain seq x y z
N MET A 1 3.97 34.94 -13.35
CA MET A 1 2.63 34.39 -13.06
C MET A 1 2.76 33.25 -12.07
N ASN A 2 2.48 33.50 -10.79
CA ASN A 2 2.44 32.47 -9.76
C ASN A 2 1.21 31.60 -10.00
N GLN A 3 1.40 30.47 -10.70
CA GLN A 3 0.40 29.41 -10.75
C GLN A 3 0.10 29.01 -9.29
N PRO A 4 -1.18 29.00 -8.85
CA PRO A 4 -1.53 28.50 -7.54
C PRO A 4 -0.99 27.06 -7.41
N PRO A 5 -0.51 26.63 -6.23
CA PRO A 5 -0.09 25.25 -6.03
C PRO A 5 -1.23 24.34 -6.47
N SER A 6 -0.96 23.42 -7.39
CA SER A 6 -1.97 22.49 -7.91
C SER A 6 -2.73 21.89 -6.72
N SER A 7 -4.04 22.10 -6.66
CA SER A 7 -4.86 21.61 -5.56
C SER A 7 -4.66 20.10 -5.43
N ARG A 8 -4.24 19.67 -4.24
CA ARG A 8 -4.01 18.27 -3.92
C ARG A 8 -5.31 17.50 -4.10
N ASP A 9 -5.28 16.41 -4.87
CA ASP A 9 -6.47 15.59 -5.10
C ASP A 9 -6.79 14.74 -3.86
N LEU A 10 -7.80 15.18 -3.09
CA LEU A 10 -8.22 14.53 -1.85
C LEU A 10 -8.76 13.11 -2.07
N ARG A 11 -9.18 12.74 -3.29
CA ARG A 11 -9.65 11.39 -3.60
C ARG A 11 -8.51 10.39 -3.42
N ILE A 12 -7.30 10.74 -3.88
CA ILE A 12 -6.12 9.88 -3.75
C ILE A 12 -5.83 9.62 -2.28
N ASP A 13 -5.85 10.68 -1.45
CA ASP A 13 -5.61 10.54 -0.01
C ASP A 13 -6.72 9.74 0.68
N PHE A 14 -7.99 9.94 0.29
CA PHE A 14 -9.10 9.16 0.84
C PHE A 14 -8.90 7.65 0.62
N PHE A 15 -8.65 7.21 -0.62
CA PHE A 15 -8.48 5.77 -0.89
C PHE A 15 -7.19 5.21 -0.27
N ARG A 16 -6.13 6.01 -0.14
CA ARG A 16 -4.95 5.61 0.64
C ARG A 16 -5.29 5.40 2.11
N GLY A 17 -6.05 6.32 2.71
CA GLY A 17 -6.49 6.20 4.10
C GLY A 17 -7.39 4.99 4.32
N LEU A 18 -8.36 4.78 3.43
CA LEU A 18 -9.25 3.63 3.46
C LEU A 18 -8.47 2.32 3.34
N ALA A 19 -7.51 2.25 2.41
CA ALA A 19 -6.64 1.09 2.26
C ALA A 19 -5.85 0.80 3.54
N LEU A 20 -5.34 1.82 4.25
CA LEU A 20 -4.61 1.63 5.51
C LEU A 20 -5.49 1.08 6.63
N VAL A 21 -6.73 1.56 6.75
CA VAL A 21 -7.69 1.03 7.73
C VAL A 21 -8.03 -0.43 7.42
N ILE A 22 -8.29 -0.76 6.16
CA ILE A 22 -8.58 -2.13 5.75
C ILE A 22 -7.34 -3.03 5.94
N ILE A 23 -6.14 -2.57 5.60
CA ILE A 23 -4.88 -3.31 5.83
C ILE A 23 -4.74 -3.64 7.32
N PHE A 24 -4.98 -2.68 8.21
CA PHE A 24 -4.94 -2.91 9.65
C PHE A 24 -5.90 -4.05 10.06
N ILE A 25 -7.15 -3.99 9.61
CA ILE A 25 -8.17 -5.02 9.89
C ILE A 25 -7.73 -6.38 9.34
N ASP A 26 -7.33 -6.43 8.06
CA ASP A 26 -6.98 -7.64 7.31
C ASP A 26 -5.68 -8.33 7.75
N HIS A 27 -4.83 -7.61 8.48
CA HIS A 27 -3.57 -8.13 9.02
C HIS A 27 -3.60 -8.24 10.54
N THR A 28 -4.78 -8.13 11.14
CA THR A 28 -5.01 -8.50 12.54
C THR A 28 -5.49 -9.95 12.58
N PRO A 29 -4.68 -10.90 13.07
CA PRO A 29 -5.09 -12.30 13.20
C PRO A 29 -6.40 -12.45 13.97
N ASN A 30 -7.27 -13.37 13.54
CA ASN A 30 -8.56 -13.68 14.16
C ASN A 30 -9.56 -12.51 14.20
N ASN A 31 -9.34 -11.43 13.43
CA ASN A 31 -10.26 -10.30 13.42
C ASN A 31 -11.53 -10.60 12.61
N LEU A 32 -12.68 -10.56 13.29
CA LEU A 32 -13.98 -10.81 12.67
C LEU A 32 -14.32 -9.80 11.57
N LEU A 33 -13.88 -8.54 11.70
CA LEU A 33 -14.10 -7.53 10.67
C LEU A 33 -13.35 -7.85 9.38
N GLY A 34 -12.26 -8.65 9.46
CA GLY A 34 -11.55 -9.17 8.29
C GLY A 34 -12.44 -10.02 7.38
N ASN A 35 -13.56 -10.56 7.89
CA ASN A 35 -14.54 -11.29 7.10
C ASN A 35 -15.43 -10.37 6.22
N PHE A 36 -15.38 -9.06 6.45
CA PHE A 36 -16.21 -8.06 5.78
C PHE A 36 -15.40 -7.05 4.96
N THR A 37 -14.17 -7.41 4.57
CA THR A 37 -13.29 -6.57 3.73
C THR A 37 -13.28 -7.05 2.28
N PRO A 38 -12.79 -6.24 1.32
CA PRO A 38 -12.75 -6.61 -0.10
C PRO A 38 -12.05 -7.95 -0.39
N ARG A 39 -11.05 -8.34 0.43
CA ARG A 39 -10.35 -9.64 0.33
C ARG A 39 -11.31 -10.83 0.42
N MET A 40 -12.45 -10.67 1.06
CA MET A 40 -13.40 -11.76 1.26
C MET A 40 -14.38 -11.96 0.12
N PHE A 41 -14.67 -10.88 -0.60
CA PHE A 41 -15.72 -10.85 -1.62
C PHE A 41 -15.16 -10.82 -3.04
N GLY A 42 -13.86 -10.66 -3.22
CA GLY A 42 -13.28 -10.40 -4.53
C GLY A 42 -11.83 -10.82 -4.69
N LEU A 43 -11.37 -10.81 -5.94
CA LEU A 43 -10.00 -11.18 -6.31
C LEU A 43 -8.98 -10.08 -5.97
N SER A 44 -9.39 -8.88 -5.62
CA SER A 44 -8.50 -7.77 -5.25
C SER A 44 -8.77 -7.30 -3.83
N ASP A 45 -7.72 -6.89 -3.14
CA ASP A 45 -7.79 -6.28 -1.82
C ASP A 45 -7.05 -4.92 -1.78
N SER A 46 -6.77 -4.43 -0.58
CA SER A 46 -6.12 -3.14 -0.40
C SER A 46 -4.70 -3.08 -0.95
N ALA A 47 -4.03 -4.21 -1.20
CA ALA A 47 -2.67 -4.22 -1.76
C ALA A 47 -2.65 -3.65 -3.18
N GLU A 48 -3.57 -4.06 -4.06
CA GLU A 48 -3.63 -3.52 -5.42
C GLU A 48 -3.91 -2.01 -5.41
N THR A 49 -4.86 -1.58 -4.57
CA THR A 49 -5.17 -0.15 -4.39
C THR A 49 -3.95 0.63 -3.93
N PHE A 50 -3.23 0.11 -2.94
CA PHE A 50 -2.05 0.77 -2.38
C PHE A 50 -0.93 0.93 -3.41
N ILE A 51 -0.63 -0.13 -4.17
CA ILE A 51 0.43 -0.12 -5.20
C ILE A 51 0.05 0.76 -6.40
N PHE A 52 -1.20 0.69 -6.85
CA PHE A 52 -1.70 1.58 -7.91
C PHE A 52 -1.57 3.06 -7.50
N LEU A 53 -2.04 3.42 -6.30
CA LEU A 53 -1.97 4.80 -5.80
C LEU A 53 -0.52 5.23 -5.47
N ALA A 54 0.37 4.31 -5.13
CA ALA A 54 1.80 4.58 -5.03
C ALA A 54 2.39 5.00 -6.38
N GLY A 55 1.98 4.34 -7.48
CA GLY A 55 2.31 4.75 -8.84
C GLY A 55 1.82 6.15 -9.17
N VAL A 56 0.52 6.42 -8.97
CA VAL A 56 -0.08 7.75 -9.18
C VAL A 56 0.66 8.83 -8.39
N SER A 57 0.90 8.57 -7.11
CA SER A 57 1.60 9.51 -6.23
C SER A 57 3.05 9.75 -6.65
N SER A 58 3.73 8.72 -7.16
CA SER A 58 5.11 8.81 -7.65
C SER A 58 5.19 9.66 -8.91
N ALA A 59 4.24 9.53 -9.84
CA ALA A 59 4.16 10.42 -11.00
C ALA A 59 3.96 11.88 -10.60
N LEU A 60 3.03 12.14 -9.66
CA LEU A 60 2.76 13.50 -9.16
C LEU A 60 3.96 14.10 -8.39
N ALA A 61 4.70 13.28 -7.65
CA ALA A 61 5.84 13.74 -6.85
C ALA A 61 7.12 13.90 -7.68
N PHE A 62 7.44 12.94 -8.54
CA PHE A 62 8.73 12.85 -9.23
C PHE A 62 8.67 13.25 -10.70
N GLY A 63 7.51 13.12 -11.38
CA GLY A 63 7.40 13.33 -12.83
C GLY A 63 7.97 14.67 -13.30
N ARG A 64 7.64 15.78 -12.63
CA ARG A 64 8.17 17.11 -12.95
C ARG A 64 9.49 17.45 -12.26
N SER A 65 9.94 16.63 -11.31
CA SER A 65 11.18 16.90 -10.57
C SER A 65 12.41 16.75 -11.47
N PHE A 66 12.43 15.71 -12.32
CA PHE A 66 13.51 15.47 -13.28
C PHE A 66 13.58 16.53 -14.39
N GLU A 67 12.45 17.15 -14.73
CA GLU A 67 12.38 18.23 -15.73
C GLU A 67 12.76 19.58 -15.14
N ARG A 68 12.25 19.93 -13.96
CA ARG A 68 12.39 21.28 -13.38
C ARG A 68 13.68 21.49 -12.61
N ALA A 69 14.16 20.47 -11.90
CA ALA A 69 15.30 20.57 -10.99
C ALA A 69 16.55 19.83 -11.51
N GLY A 70 16.47 19.24 -12.71
CA GLY A 70 17.54 18.46 -13.31
C GLY A 70 17.63 17.02 -12.81
N TRP A 71 18.49 16.24 -13.47
CA TRP A 71 18.58 14.79 -13.27
C TRP A 71 19.06 14.40 -11.87
N PHE A 72 20.13 15.03 -11.38
CA PHE A 72 20.70 14.74 -10.06
C PHE A 72 19.75 15.07 -8.90
N ALA A 73 19.01 16.19 -9.00
CA ALA A 73 18.01 16.53 -7.99
C ALA A 73 16.86 15.51 -7.99
N GLY A 74 16.42 15.06 -9.16
CA GLY A 74 15.42 13.99 -9.30
C GLY A 74 15.88 12.68 -8.66
N LEU A 75 17.10 12.23 -8.97
CA LEU A 75 17.73 11.05 -8.37
C LEU A 75 17.83 11.18 -6.85
N GLY A 76 18.33 12.32 -6.35
CA GLY A 76 18.44 12.60 -4.93
C GLY A 76 17.09 12.56 -4.22
N ARG A 77 16.02 13.06 -4.85
CA ARG A 77 14.65 13.00 -4.30
C ARG A 77 14.12 11.57 -4.20
N VAL A 78 14.36 10.76 -5.23
CA VAL A 78 13.98 9.34 -5.24
C VAL A 78 14.78 8.59 -4.17
N ALA A 79 16.10 8.75 -4.13
CA ALA A 79 16.98 8.12 -3.15
C ALA A 79 16.59 8.50 -1.72
N GLN A 80 16.29 9.78 -1.47
CA GLN A 80 15.82 10.26 -0.18
C GLN A 80 14.49 9.60 0.22
N ARG A 81 13.58 9.39 -0.73
CA ARG A 81 12.32 8.68 -0.46
C ARG A 81 12.52 7.20 -0.19
N VAL A 82 13.38 6.52 -0.96
CA VAL A 82 13.76 5.12 -0.72
C VAL A 82 14.39 4.97 0.67
N TRP A 83 15.31 5.87 1.04
CA TRP A 83 15.93 5.88 2.37
C TRP A 83 14.92 6.08 3.52
N GLN A 84 13.91 6.95 3.33
CA GLN A 84 12.82 7.10 4.30
C GLN A 84 12.04 5.78 4.50
N LEU A 85 11.72 5.08 3.40
CA LEU A 85 11.02 3.79 3.46
C LEU A 85 11.89 2.72 4.12
N TYR A 86 13.18 2.69 3.79
CA TYR A 86 14.13 1.75 4.37
C TYR A 86 14.22 1.92 5.89
N ARG A 87 14.43 3.14 6.38
CA ARG A 87 14.46 3.42 7.83
C ARG A 87 13.15 3.07 8.52
N ALA A 88 12.01 3.34 7.88
CA ALA A 88 10.70 2.97 8.41
C ALA A 88 10.52 1.44 8.46
N HIS A 89 10.99 0.72 7.44
CA HIS A 89 10.95 -0.74 7.38
C HIS A 89 11.81 -1.37 8.49
N ILE A 90 13.06 -0.93 8.65
CA ILE A 90 13.94 -1.41 9.73
C ILE A 90 13.36 -1.08 11.11
N GLY A 91 12.87 0.15 11.31
CA GLY A 91 12.23 0.54 12.57
C GLY A 91 10.98 -0.29 12.88
N LEU A 92 10.15 -0.55 11.88
CA LEU A 92 8.97 -1.41 12.02
C LEU A 92 9.38 -2.84 12.39
N PHE A 93 10.42 -3.39 11.75
CA PHE A 93 10.92 -4.72 12.05
C PHE A 93 11.37 -4.81 13.50
N VAL A 94 12.23 -3.90 13.96
CA VAL A 94 12.73 -3.88 15.34
C VAL A 94 11.57 -3.79 16.34
N ALA A 95 10.60 -2.92 16.08
CA ALA A 95 9.46 -2.74 16.97
C ALA A 95 8.56 -3.99 17.06
N VAL A 96 8.19 -4.58 15.92
CA VAL A 96 7.35 -5.78 15.89
C VAL A 96 8.08 -7.00 16.44
N PHE A 97 9.37 -7.16 16.13
CA PHE A 97 10.19 -8.22 16.71
C PHE A 97 10.28 -8.11 18.23
N ALA A 98 10.51 -6.90 18.75
CA ALA A 98 10.51 -6.66 20.20
C ALA A 98 9.14 -7.01 20.83
N ILE A 99 8.02 -6.61 20.20
CA ILE A 99 6.68 -6.97 20.64
C ILE A 99 6.49 -8.50 20.65
N ALA A 100 6.91 -9.19 19.59
CA ALA A 100 6.77 -10.64 19.48
C ALA A 100 7.57 -11.38 20.54
N VAL A 101 8.83 -11.01 20.74
CA VAL A 101 9.70 -11.60 21.78
C VAL A 101 9.13 -11.33 23.18
N ALA A 102 8.72 -10.10 23.47
CA ALA A 102 8.12 -9.76 24.76
C ALA A 102 6.83 -10.54 25.02
N ALA A 103 5.98 -10.69 24.00
CA ALA A 103 4.76 -11.47 24.09
C ALA A 103 5.04 -12.95 24.34
N ASP A 104 6.02 -13.54 23.64
CA ASP A 104 6.41 -14.95 23.86
C ASP A 104 7.06 -15.16 25.23
N GLN A 105 7.83 -14.20 25.74
CA GLN A 105 8.39 -14.26 27.10
C GLN A 105 7.30 -14.18 28.18
N HIS A 106 6.26 -13.37 27.96
CA HIS A 106 5.21 -13.16 28.95
C HIS A 106 4.11 -14.22 28.91
N PHE A 107 3.70 -14.66 27.71
CA PHE A 107 2.60 -15.62 27.53
C PHE A 107 3.05 -17.04 27.22
N GLY A 108 4.35 -17.25 26.98
CA GLY A 108 4.94 -18.55 26.63
C GLY A 108 4.66 -18.99 25.18
N GLY A 109 5.49 -19.92 24.70
CA GLY A 109 5.18 -20.77 23.54
C GLY A 109 5.89 -20.46 22.22
N GLY A 110 6.69 -19.40 22.11
CA GLY A 110 7.49 -19.09 20.90
C GLY A 110 6.67 -18.87 19.62
N ARG A 111 5.36 -18.76 19.75
CA ARG A 111 4.38 -18.80 18.66
C ARG A 111 4.26 -17.47 17.97
N TYR A 112 4.46 -16.36 18.68
CA TYR A 112 4.37 -15.03 18.09
C TYR A 112 5.56 -14.78 17.17
N VAL A 113 6.77 -15.10 17.61
CA VAL A 113 7.98 -15.09 16.78
C VAL A 113 7.83 -16.06 15.59
N ALA A 114 7.33 -17.27 15.82
CA ALA A 114 7.15 -18.27 14.75
C ALA A 114 6.13 -17.82 13.69
N SER A 115 4.99 -17.23 14.09
CA SER A 115 3.96 -16.74 13.16
C SER A 115 4.49 -15.68 12.18
N LEU A 116 5.51 -14.92 12.59
CA LEU A 116 6.17 -13.92 11.78
C LEU A 116 7.32 -14.49 10.92
N ASN A 117 7.57 -15.81 10.99
CA ASN A 117 8.71 -16.48 10.41
C ASN A 117 10.06 -16.01 10.97
N LEU A 118 10.11 -15.56 12.24
CA LEU A 118 11.29 -14.95 12.87
C LEU A 118 12.14 -15.91 13.70
N THR A 119 11.82 -17.21 13.70
CA THR A 119 12.58 -18.23 14.45
C THR A 119 14.05 -18.27 14.04
N GLN A 120 14.34 -18.09 12.75
CA GLN A 120 15.73 -18.03 12.26
C GLN A 120 16.52 -16.83 12.78
N VAL A 121 15.84 -15.71 13.08
CA VAL A 121 16.49 -14.53 13.67
C VAL A 121 16.97 -14.84 15.09
N LEU A 122 16.25 -15.70 15.83
CA LEU A 122 16.71 -16.15 17.14
C LEU A 122 17.80 -17.23 17.04
N ALA A 123 17.73 -18.10 16.03
CA ALA A 123 18.67 -19.20 15.85
C ALA A 123 20.05 -18.73 15.34
N ASP A 124 20.08 -17.80 14.37
CA ASP A 124 21.30 -17.19 13.82
C ASP A 124 21.10 -15.67 13.64
N PRO A 125 21.23 -14.88 14.72
CA PRO A 125 20.96 -13.45 14.69
C PRO A 125 21.91 -12.69 13.75
N GLY A 126 23.19 -13.05 13.72
CA GLY A 126 24.20 -12.33 12.94
C GLY A 126 23.91 -12.37 11.45
N THR A 127 23.78 -13.59 10.90
CA THR A 127 23.47 -13.77 9.48
C THR A 127 22.09 -13.22 9.12
N SER A 128 21.10 -13.45 9.99
CA SER A 128 19.72 -12.99 9.75
C SER A 128 19.63 -11.47 9.71
N LEU A 129 20.33 -10.76 10.59
CA LEU A 129 20.37 -9.30 10.60
C LEU A 129 21.03 -8.74 9.34
N VAL A 130 22.15 -9.33 8.88
CA VAL A 130 22.80 -8.91 7.63
C VAL A 130 21.85 -9.10 6.43
N LYS A 131 21.19 -10.26 6.35
CA LYS A 131 20.20 -10.54 5.30
C LYS A 131 18.99 -9.61 5.36
N LEU A 132 18.53 -9.25 6.56
CA LEU A 132 17.42 -8.33 6.74
C LEU A 132 17.77 -6.90 6.34
N LEU A 133 18.93 -6.40 6.78
CA LEU A 133 19.43 -5.07 6.42
C LEU A 133 19.71 -4.95 4.91
N SER A 134 20.08 -6.04 4.25
CA SER A 134 20.24 -6.10 2.79
C SER A 134 18.96 -6.42 2.02
N LEU A 135 17.81 -6.56 2.70
CA LEU A 135 16.51 -6.96 2.13
C LEU A 135 16.52 -8.35 1.45
N GLY A 136 17.54 -9.18 1.73
CA GLY A 136 17.63 -10.57 1.29
C GLY A 136 16.86 -11.55 2.17
N TYR A 137 16.28 -11.07 3.28
CA TYR A 137 15.36 -11.81 4.13
C TYR A 137 14.17 -10.93 4.51
N LEU A 138 12.96 -11.36 4.11
CA LEU A 138 11.70 -10.66 4.34
C LEU A 138 10.75 -11.55 5.17
N PRO A 139 10.59 -11.26 6.48
CA PRO A 139 9.62 -11.97 7.31
C PRO A 139 8.17 -11.69 6.90
N ASN A 140 7.23 -12.48 7.43
CA ASN A 140 5.81 -12.25 7.19
C ASN A 140 5.39 -10.87 7.72
N LEU A 141 4.51 -10.16 6.98
CA LEU A 141 4.07 -8.76 7.18
C LEU A 141 5.02 -7.68 6.62
N PHE A 142 6.23 -8.03 6.18
CA PHE A 142 7.25 -7.05 5.83
C PHE A 142 7.50 -6.88 4.33
N ASP A 143 6.73 -7.54 3.46
CA ASP A 143 7.00 -7.62 2.02
C ASP A 143 6.65 -6.33 1.23
N ILE A 144 5.67 -5.54 1.67
CA ILE A 144 5.12 -4.43 0.86
C ILE A 144 6.06 -3.20 0.78
N LEU A 145 6.84 -2.92 1.83
CA LEU A 145 7.77 -1.78 1.83
C LEU A 145 9.00 -2.02 0.93
N PRO A 146 9.67 -3.19 0.99
CA PRO A 146 10.70 -3.58 0.02
C PRO A 146 10.21 -3.52 -1.42
N LEU A 147 9.00 -4.02 -1.68
CA LEU A 147 8.37 -3.91 -3.00
C LEU A 147 8.25 -2.45 -3.45
N TYR A 148 7.80 -1.56 -2.57
CA TYR A 148 7.69 -0.14 -2.91
C TYR A 148 9.07 0.53 -3.11
N MET A 149 10.07 0.16 -2.32
CA MET A 149 11.45 0.63 -2.52
C MET A 149 11.98 0.21 -3.89
N PHE A 150 11.73 -1.04 -4.30
CA PHE A 150 12.09 -1.55 -5.63
C PHE A 150 11.44 -0.74 -6.75
N PHE A 151 10.14 -0.45 -6.65
CA PHE A 151 9.45 0.37 -7.66
C PHE A 151 9.96 1.82 -7.71
N LEU A 152 10.22 2.44 -6.57
CA LEU A 152 10.80 3.78 -6.53
C LEU A 152 12.20 3.82 -7.13
N ALA A 153 13.04 2.82 -6.84
CA ALA A 153 14.36 2.68 -7.45
C ALA A 153 14.29 2.54 -8.98
N GLY A 154 13.20 1.97 -9.52
CA GLY A 154 12.92 1.90 -10.95
C GLY A 154 12.40 3.19 -11.60
N VAL A 155 11.92 4.17 -10.82
CA VAL A 155 11.35 5.43 -11.37
C VAL A 155 12.31 6.20 -12.27
N PRO A 156 13.61 6.37 -11.97
CA PRO A 156 14.54 7.06 -12.86
C PRO A 156 14.61 6.40 -14.24
N LEU A 157 14.69 5.06 -14.30
CA LEU A 157 14.69 4.31 -15.55
C LEU A 157 13.36 4.50 -16.30
N MET A 158 12.23 4.42 -15.59
CA MET A 158 10.91 4.67 -16.18
C MET A 158 10.82 6.09 -16.80
N VAL A 159 11.34 7.11 -16.11
CA VAL A 159 11.36 8.49 -16.60
C VAL A 159 12.23 8.60 -17.85
N LEU A 160 13.39 7.95 -17.89
CA LEU A 160 14.27 7.93 -19.06
C LEU A 160 13.56 7.28 -20.26
N CYS A 161 12.94 6.13 -20.08
CA CYS A 161 12.16 5.46 -21.12
C CYS A 161 10.94 6.29 -21.56
N ALA A 162 10.28 6.98 -20.63
CA ALA A 162 9.13 7.83 -20.93
C ALA A 162 9.48 9.03 -21.82
N ARG A 163 10.72 9.53 -21.76
CA ARG A 163 11.22 10.58 -22.68
C ARG A 163 11.27 10.12 -24.12
N LEU A 164 11.50 8.83 -24.36
CA LEU A 164 11.44 8.25 -25.70
C LEU A 164 9.99 8.00 -26.11
N SER A 165 9.23 7.29 -25.26
CA SER A 165 7.80 7.09 -25.46
C SER A 165 7.15 6.54 -24.19
N PRO A 166 6.02 7.09 -23.71
CA PRO A 166 5.21 6.45 -22.69
C PRO A 166 4.79 5.02 -23.08
N ARG A 167 4.56 4.76 -24.37
CA ARG A 167 4.19 3.43 -24.87
C ARG A 167 5.31 2.41 -24.66
N LEU A 168 6.58 2.84 -24.75
CA LEU A 168 7.73 1.99 -24.50
C LEU A 168 7.75 1.53 -23.03
N VAL A 169 7.46 2.43 -22.07
CA VAL A 169 7.38 2.07 -20.65
C VAL A 169 6.32 0.99 -20.41
N ILE A 170 5.15 1.14 -21.03
CA ILE A 170 4.07 0.14 -20.92
C ILE A 170 4.47 -1.18 -21.57
N ALA A 171 5.05 -1.15 -22.76
CA ALA A 171 5.50 -2.36 -23.46
C ALA A 171 6.56 -3.11 -22.66
N LEU A 172 7.56 -2.42 -22.11
CA LEU A 172 8.59 -3.00 -21.26
C LEU A 172 8.00 -3.57 -19.96
N SER A 173 7.04 -2.86 -19.35
CA SER A 173 6.34 -3.33 -18.15
C SER A 173 5.54 -4.61 -18.41
N VAL A 174 4.81 -4.68 -19.54
CA VAL A 174 4.08 -5.91 -19.94
C VAL A 174 5.05 -7.05 -20.25
N ALA A 175 6.15 -6.77 -20.95
CA ALA A 175 7.17 -7.78 -21.23
C ALA A 175 7.78 -8.33 -19.95
N LEU A 176 8.14 -7.47 -18.99
CA LEU A 176 8.65 -7.88 -17.67
C LEU A 176 7.65 -8.73 -16.90
N TYR A 177 6.35 -8.37 -16.95
CA TYR A 177 5.28 -9.18 -16.34
C TYR A 177 5.21 -10.57 -16.96
N VAL A 178 5.09 -10.67 -18.29
CA VAL A 178 4.92 -11.96 -18.99
C VAL A 178 6.16 -12.84 -18.87
N VAL A 179 7.34 -12.28 -19.16
CA VAL A 179 8.61 -13.03 -19.14
C VAL A 179 9.00 -13.39 -17.70
N GLY A 180 8.81 -12.46 -16.75
CA GLY A 180 9.16 -12.68 -15.35
C GLY A 180 8.28 -13.76 -14.70
N THR A 181 6.98 -13.74 -14.95
CA THR A 181 6.06 -14.76 -14.43
C THR A 181 6.25 -16.12 -15.11
N ALA A 182 6.46 -16.16 -16.43
CA ALA A 182 6.72 -17.40 -17.16
C ALA A 182 8.02 -18.10 -16.71
N ASN A 183 9.07 -17.32 -16.45
CA ASN A 183 10.39 -17.84 -16.04
C ASN A 183 10.60 -17.88 -14.51
N ARG A 184 9.58 -17.54 -13.71
CA ARG A 184 9.63 -17.53 -12.24
C ARG A 184 10.81 -16.72 -11.68
N TRP A 185 11.00 -15.49 -12.18
CA TRP A 185 12.07 -14.58 -11.75
C TRP A 185 11.89 -14.02 -10.33
N ASN A 186 10.80 -14.38 -9.63
CA ASN A 186 10.50 -13.92 -8.29
C ASN A 186 11.70 -14.16 -7.34
N PRO A 187 12.23 -13.11 -6.68
CA PRO A 187 13.37 -13.26 -5.77
C PRO A 187 13.05 -14.13 -4.55
N VAL A 188 14.09 -14.64 -3.90
CA VAL A 188 13.97 -15.38 -2.64
C VAL A 188 13.79 -14.40 -1.47
N ALA A 189 12.76 -14.61 -0.66
CA ALA A 189 12.48 -13.84 0.56
C ALA A 189 12.99 -14.54 1.82
N ASP A 190 13.20 -15.84 1.77
CA ASP A 190 13.76 -16.61 2.87
C ASP A 190 14.79 -17.59 2.32
N PRO A 191 16.10 -17.28 2.46
CA PRO A 191 17.17 -18.13 1.95
C PRO A 191 17.23 -19.51 2.61
N THR A 192 16.63 -19.67 3.79
CA THR A 192 16.64 -20.93 4.53
C THR A 192 15.59 -21.90 3.97
N THR A 193 14.41 -21.39 3.63
CA THR A 193 13.30 -22.20 3.11
C THR A 193 13.17 -22.16 1.58
N GLY A 194 13.89 -21.27 0.91
CA GLY A 194 13.72 -20.99 -0.52
C GLY A 194 12.40 -20.27 -0.85
N ARG A 195 11.67 -19.79 0.16
CA ARG A 195 10.38 -19.12 -0.04
C ARG A 195 10.57 -17.86 -0.90
N PRO A 196 9.80 -17.69 -1.99
CA PRO A 196 9.89 -16.49 -2.82
C PRO A 196 9.26 -15.27 -2.13
N TRP A 197 9.47 -14.08 -2.67
CA TRP A 197 8.75 -12.89 -2.20
C TRP A 197 7.25 -13.09 -2.32
N PHE A 198 6.52 -12.65 -1.30
CA PHE A 198 5.07 -12.78 -1.31
C PHE A 198 4.43 -11.94 -2.41
N PHE A 199 5.03 -10.79 -2.74
CA PHE A 199 4.66 -9.98 -3.90
C PHE A 199 5.81 -10.02 -4.91
N ASP A 200 5.60 -10.71 -6.04
CA ASP A 200 6.60 -10.75 -7.11
C ASP A 200 6.81 -9.34 -7.69
N PRO A 201 8.00 -8.72 -7.57
CA PRO A 201 8.26 -7.39 -8.09
C PRO A 201 8.11 -7.28 -9.61
N PHE A 202 8.39 -8.35 -10.37
CA PHE A 202 8.27 -8.35 -11.83
C PHE A 202 6.81 -8.41 -12.29
N ALA A 203 5.94 -9.03 -11.49
CA ALA A 203 4.51 -9.02 -11.73
C ALA A 203 3.86 -7.72 -11.25
N TRP A 204 4.10 -7.34 -9.99
CA TRP A 204 3.39 -6.22 -9.35
C TRP A 204 3.76 -4.85 -9.90
N GLN A 205 4.94 -4.71 -10.55
CA GLN A 205 5.33 -3.45 -11.18
C GLN A 205 4.33 -2.98 -12.24
N ILE A 206 3.59 -3.88 -12.92
CA ILE A 206 2.62 -3.48 -13.94
C ILE A 206 1.55 -2.54 -13.37
N LEU A 207 1.10 -2.81 -12.14
CA LEU A 207 0.07 -2.02 -11.48
C LEU A 207 0.61 -0.65 -11.05
N PHE A 208 1.86 -0.62 -10.58
CA PHE A 208 2.57 0.62 -10.27
C PHE A 208 2.78 1.48 -11.53
N VAL A 209 3.22 0.87 -12.64
CA VAL A 209 3.44 1.55 -13.92
C VAL A 209 2.13 2.09 -14.50
N ILE A 210 1.04 1.33 -14.45
CA ILE A 210 -0.28 1.83 -14.91
C ILE A 210 -0.74 3.00 -14.03
N GLY A 211 -0.60 2.89 -12.71
CA GLY A 211 -0.88 3.99 -11.77
C GLY A 211 -0.04 5.23 -12.06
N TYR A 212 1.27 5.05 -12.29
CA TYR A 212 2.17 6.13 -12.72
C TYR A 212 1.68 6.77 -14.01
N GLY A 213 1.28 5.98 -15.01
CA GLY A 213 0.76 6.47 -16.28
C GLY A 213 -0.51 7.33 -16.12
N PHE A 214 -1.43 6.96 -15.23
CA PHE A 214 -2.58 7.83 -14.91
C PHE A 214 -2.13 9.13 -14.23
N GLY A 215 -1.22 9.07 -13.25
CA GLY A 215 -0.71 10.26 -12.57
C GLY A 215 0.12 11.19 -13.47
N ALA A 216 0.78 10.63 -14.48
CA ALA A 216 1.58 11.35 -15.47
C ALA A 216 0.76 11.84 -16.68
N GLY A 217 -0.52 11.44 -16.79
CA GLY A 217 -1.41 11.83 -17.88
C GLY A 217 -1.21 11.05 -19.19
N TRP A 218 -0.56 9.88 -19.15
CA TRP A 218 -0.38 9.01 -20.33
C TRP A 218 -1.70 8.36 -20.76
N PHE A 219 -2.63 8.19 -19.81
CA PHE A 219 -3.94 7.59 -20.03
C PHE A 219 -5.04 8.60 -19.74
N ALA A 220 -6.04 8.65 -20.63
CA ALA A 220 -7.28 9.35 -20.34
C ALA A 220 -8.13 8.53 -19.36
N ILE A 221 -8.75 9.20 -18.39
CA ILE A 221 -9.74 8.55 -17.52
C ILE A 221 -10.93 8.14 -18.39
N PRO A 222 -11.30 6.85 -18.45
CA PRO A 222 -12.36 6.41 -19.34
C PRO A 222 -13.70 7.06 -19.00
N ARG A 223 -14.47 7.44 -20.03
CA ARG A 223 -15.85 7.93 -19.85
C ARG A 223 -16.71 6.84 -19.20
N VAL A 224 -17.61 7.29 -18.32
CA VAL A 224 -18.62 6.44 -17.67
C VAL A 224 -19.77 6.21 -18.64
N THR A 225 -20.05 4.96 -18.95
CA THR A 225 -21.14 4.55 -19.86
C THR A 225 -21.82 3.32 -19.30
N VAL A 226 -23.12 3.15 -19.55
CA VAL A 226 -23.90 1.98 -19.09
C VAL A 226 -23.25 0.67 -19.53
N ARG A 227 -22.81 0.57 -20.80
CA ARG A 227 -22.13 -0.63 -21.32
C ARG A 227 -20.88 -1.02 -20.53
N ARG A 228 -20.01 -0.05 -20.23
CA ARG A 228 -18.77 -0.30 -19.46
C ARG A 228 -19.05 -0.58 -18.00
N LEU A 229 -20.09 0.03 -17.41
CA LEU A 229 -20.53 -0.28 -16.06
C LEU A 229 -21.09 -1.70 -15.96
N ALA A 230 -21.91 -2.11 -16.93
CA ALA A 230 -22.42 -3.48 -17.02
C ALA A 230 -21.27 -4.49 -17.16
N LEU A 231 -20.27 -4.20 -18.03
CA LEU A 231 -19.08 -5.04 -18.15
C LEU A 231 -18.28 -5.10 -16.83
N ALA A 232 -18.06 -3.97 -16.17
CA ALA A 232 -17.36 -3.95 -14.88
C ALA A 232 -18.13 -4.74 -13.82
N ALA A 233 -19.45 -4.57 -13.74
CA ALA A 233 -20.30 -5.33 -12.83
C ALA A 233 -20.25 -6.84 -13.13
N ALA A 234 -20.26 -7.25 -14.39
CA ALA A 234 -20.12 -8.65 -14.78
C ALA A 234 -18.76 -9.23 -14.37
N VAL A 235 -17.66 -8.49 -14.58
CA VAL A 235 -16.31 -8.90 -14.14
C VAL A 235 -16.24 -9.02 -12.61
N LEU A 236 -16.84 -8.08 -11.88
CA LEU A 236 -16.90 -8.13 -10.42
C LEU A 236 -17.72 -9.34 -9.95
N ALA A 237 -18.92 -9.55 -10.50
CA ALA A 237 -19.76 -10.70 -10.15
C ALA A 237 -19.05 -12.03 -10.43
N LEU A 238 -18.39 -12.16 -11.58
CA LEU A 238 -17.61 -13.35 -11.94
C LEU A 238 -16.43 -13.57 -10.97
N GLY A 239 -15.68 -12.52 -10.65
CA GLY A 239 -14.56 -12.63 -9.70
C GLY A 239 -15.01 -12.98 -8.28
N SER A 240 -16.13 -12.40 -7.82
CA SER A 240 -16.74 -12.73 -6.53
C SER A 240 -17.22 -14.19 -6.49
N TRP A 241 -17.89 -14.64 -7.56
CA TRP A 241 -18.29 -16.03 -7.70
C TRP A 241 -17.07 -16.96 -7.70
N LEU A 242 -15.99 -16.60 -8.40
CA LEU A 242 -14.77 -17.40 -8.42
C LEU A 242 -14.15 -17.52 -7.02
N VAL A 243 -14.07 -16.44 -6.25
CA VAL A 243 -13.58 -16.49 -4.86
C VAL A 243 -14.45 -17.38 -4.00
N PHE A 244 -15.78 -17.26 -4.12
CA PHE A 244 -16.73 -18.12 -3.43
C PHE A 244 -16.51 -19.60 -3.78
N ALA A 245 -16.46 -19.93 -5.08
CA ALA A 245 -16.26 -21.28 -5.58
C ALA A 245 -14.91 -21.89 -5.15
N MET A 246 -13.84 -21.08 -5.09
CA MET A 246 -12.52 -21.55 -4.64
C MET A 246 -12.46 -21.81 -3.13
N ARG A 247 -13.24 -21.09 -2.32
CA ARG A 247 -13.27 -21.22 -0.85
C ARG A 247 -14.25 -22.27 -0.34
N TRP A 248 -15.40 -22.39 -0.99
CA TRP A 248 -16.44 -23.37 -0.69
C TRP A 248 -16.66 -24.28 -1.89
N PRO A 249 -15.76 -25.26 -2.13
CA PRO A 249 -15.91 -26.18 -3.25
C PRO A 249 -17.12 -27.08 -3.01
N LEU A 250 -18.24 -26.78 -3.69
CA LEU A 250 -19.48 -27.57 -3.59
C LEU A 250 -19.28 -29.01 -4.10
N HIS A 251 -18.42 -29.21 -5.10
CA HIS A 251 -18.05 -30.53 -5.65
C HIS A 251 -16.55 -30.57 -6.00
N PRO A 252 -15.69 -31.19 -5.17
CA PRO A 252 -14.24 -31.15 -5.37
C PRO A 252 -13.74 -31.76 -6.69
N GLY A 253 -14.45 -32.75 -7.25
CA GLY A 253 -13.96 -33.55 -8.38
C GLY A 253 -14.43 -33.11 -9.79
N LEU A 254 -15.53 -32.37 -9.91
CA LEU A 254 -16.14 -32.13 -11.23
C LEU A 254 -15.41 -31.04 -12.06
N LEU A 255 -14.62 -30.19 -11.40
CA LEU A 255 -13.97 -29.02 -12.01
C LEU A 255 -12.54 -28.79 -11.49
N ALA A 256 -11.85 -29.85 -11.05
CA ALA A 256 -10.53 -29.73 -10.43
C ALA A 256 -9.50 -29.04 -11.36
N ASP A 257 -9.40 -29.49 -12.61
CA ASP A 257 -8.44 -28.91 -13.58
C ASP A 257 -8.75 -27.44 -13.91
N ALA A 258 -10.03 -27.12 -14.08
CA ALA A 258 -10.48 -25.74 -14.29
C ALA A 258 -10.16 -24.86 -13.08
N ARG A 259 -10.31 -25.39 -11.85
CA ARG A 259 -9.99 -24.70 -10.61
C ARG A 259 -8.49 -24.42 -10.50
N ASP A 260 -7.62 -25.37 -10.84
CA ASP A 260 -6.17 -25.19 -10.75
C ASP A 260 -5.68 -24.13 -11.74
N MET A 261 -6.18 -24.16 -12.98
CA MET A 261 -5.90 -23.12 -13.97
C MET A 261 -6.39 -21.75 -13.48
N LEU A 262 -7.63 -21.64 -13.00
CA LEU A 262 -8.19 -20.39 -12.50
C LEU A 262 -7.46 -19.89 -11.24
N ALA A 263 -7.00 -20.79 -10.37
CA ALA A 263 -6.22 -20.45 -9.19
C ALA A 263 -4.89 -19.79 -9.58
N VAL A 264 -4.21 -20.28 -10.63
CA VAL A 264 -2.99 -19.63 -11.15
C VAL A 264 -3.30 -18.23 -11.68
N LEU A 265 -4.38 -18.07 -12.45
CA LEU A 265 -4.80 -16.78 -13.02
C LEU A 265 -5.35 -15.80 -11.97
N ALA A 266 -5.74 -16.29 -10.80
CA ALA A 266 -6.24 -15.53 -9.65
C ALA A 266 -5.19 -15.34 -8.54
N ARG A 267 -4.00 -15.91 -8.68
CA ARG A 267 -2.97 -15.99 -7.64
C ARG A 267 -2.45 -14.61 -7.27
N LYS A 268 -2.36 -14.33 -5.97
CA LYS A 268 -1.93 -13.03 -5.45
C LYS A 268 -0.45 -12.77 -5.66
N THR A 269 0.39 -13.76 -5.42
CA THR A 269 1.85 -13.61 -5.45
C THR A 269 2.35 -13.01 -6.76
N ASP A 270 1.79 -13.48 -7.88
CA ASP A 270 2.23 -13.14 -9.23
C ASP A 270 1.25 -12.21 -9.92
N LEU A 271 0.37 -11.57 -9.13
CA LEU A 271 -0.64 -10.64 -9.60
C LEU A 271 -1.38 -11.20 -10.84
N GLY A 272 -2.02 -12.36 -10.66
CA GLY A 272 -2.66 -13.08 -11.76
C GLY A 272 -3.64 -12.19 -12.54
N VAL A 273 -3.74 -12.42 -13.86
CA VAL A 273 -4.48 -11.54 -14.77
C VAL A 273 -5.94 -11.32 -14.37
N LEU A 274 -6.61 -12.31 -13.76
CA LEU A 274 -7.99 -12.14 -13.28
C LEU A 274 -8.07 -11.14 -12.13
N ARG A 275 -7.03 -11.06 -11.27
CA ARG A 275 -6.95 -10.03 -10.23
C ARG A 275 -6.80 -8.63 -10.83
N LEU A 276 -5.97 -8.47 -11.87
CA LEU A 276 -5.81 -7.19 -12.57
C LEU A 276 -7.13 -6.73 -13.17
N LEU A 277 -7.82 -7.61 -13.90
CA LEU A 277 -9.12 -7.30 -14.51
C LEU A 277 -10.16 -6.93 -13.44
N TYR A 278 -10.22 -7.69 -12.36
CA TYR A 278 -11.11 -7.42 -11.23
C TYR A 278 -10.80 -6.06 -10.57
N PHE A 279 -9.52 -5.77 -10.30
CA PHE A 279 -9.10 -4.49 -9.73
C PHE A 279 -9.51 -3.30 -10.61
N PHE A 280 -9.27 -3.36 -11.93
CA PHE A 280 -9.64 -2.27 -12.82
C PHE A 280 -11.16 -2.14 -13.02
N ALA A 281 -11.92 -3.24 -12.97
CA ALA A 281 -13.37 -3.18 -12.91
C ALA A 281 -13.86 -2.47 -11.64
N GLN A 282 -13.28 -2.79 -10.48
CA GLN A 282 -13.55 -2.12 -9.21
C GLN A 282 -13.20 -0.62 -9.28
N ALA A 283 -12.01 -0.29 -9.77
CA ALA A 283 -11.56 1.09 -9.93
C ALA A 283 -12.49 1.88 -10.86
N TYR A 284 -12.99 1.27 -11.93
CA TYR A 284 -13.94 1.89 -12.85
C TYR A 284 -15.28 2.22 -12.17
N VAL A 285 -15.84 1.28 -11.41
CA VAL A 285 -17.07 1.51 -10.62
C VAL A 285 -16.84 2.62 -9.59
N VAL A 286 -15.72 2.60 -8.87
CA VAL A 286 -15.36 3.65 -7.91
C VAL A 286 -15.28 5.02 -8.58
N VAL A 287 -14.64 5.13 -9.75
CA VAL A 287 -14.59 6.38 -10.52
C VAL A 287 -15.98 6.84 -10.93
N ALA A 288 -16.88 5.93 -11.30
CA ALA A 288 -18.27 6.28 -11.62
C ALA A 288 -19.01 6.84 -10.40
N LEU A 289 -18.88 6.19 -9.23
CA LEU A 289 -19.49 6.66 -7.97
C LEU A 289 -18.95 8.03 -7.55
N LEU A 290 -17.65 8.26 -7.64
CA LEU A 290 -17.04 9.55 -7.30
C LEU A 290 -17.49 10.70 -8.22
N ARG A 291 -17.89 10.40 -9.46
CA ARG A 291 -18.48 11.41 -10.36
C ARG A 291 -19.89 11.81 -9.93
N LEU A 292 -20.63 10.92 -9.26
CA LEU A 292 -21.95 11.23 -8.71
C LEU A 292 -21.84 12.07 -7.42
N VAL A 293 -20.75 11.91 -6.66
CA VAL A 293 -20.55 12.61 -5.39
C VAL A 293 -19.15 13.25 -5.32
N PRO A 294 -18.87 14.28 -6.14
CA PRO A 294 -17.51 14.84 -6.27
C PRO A 294 -16.97 15.47 -4.98
N THR A 295 -17.85 15.94 -4.10
CA THR A 295 -17.52 16.54 -2.80
C THR A 295 -17.36 15.53 -1.67
N PHE A 296 -17.59 14.23 -1.93
CA PHE A 296 -17.53 13.17 -0.91
C PHE A 296 -16.23 13.17 -0.09
N PRO A 297 -15.02 13.29 -0.68
CA PRO A 297 -13.78 13.31 0.09
C PRO A 297 -13.65 14.49 1.07
N ALA A 298 -14.42 15.56 0.86
CA ALA A 298 -14.46 16.74 1.73
C ALA A 298 -15.51 16.64 2.84
N SER A 299 -16.35 15.59 2.85
CA SER A 299 -17.35 15.36 3.91
C SER A 299 -16.70 15.03 5.27
N GLY A 300 -17.43 15.20 6.37
CA GLY A 300 -16.89 15.15 7.73
C GLY A 300 -16.10 13.87 8.05
N LEU A 301 -16.71 12.69 7.88
CA LEU A 301 -16.04 11.40 8.12
C LEU A 301 -14.96 11.12 7.08
N ALA A 302 -15.21 11.41 5.79
CA ALA A 302 -14.23 11.19 4.73
C ALA A 302 -12.96 12.01 4.94
N ARG A 303 -13.07 13.22 5.50
CA ARG A 303 -11.93 14.07 5.83
C ARG A 303 -11.00 13.44 6.87
N GLN A 304 -11.53 12.66 7.81
CA GLN A 304 -10.71 11.94 8.79
C GLN A 304 -9.93 10.80 8.11
N VAL A 305 -10.56 10.09 7.18
CA VAL A 305 -9.89 9.07 6.35
C VAL A 305 -8.84 9.71 5.43
N VAL A 306 -9.13 10.87 4.86
CA VAL A 306 -8.17 11.66 4.07
C VAL A 306 -6.94 11.99 4.92
N LEU A 307 -7.10 12.45 6.15
CA LEU A 307 -5.98 12.77 7.05
C LEU A 307 -5.06 11.55 7.27
N ILE A 308 -5.64 10.36 7.49
CA ILE A 308 -4.91 9.09 7.58
C ILE A 308 -4.09 8.85 6.30
N GLY A 309 -4.71 8.99 5.13
CA GLY A 309 -4.03 8.79 3.84
C GLY A 309 -2.93 9.81 3.54
N GLN A 310 -3.10 11.06 3.97
CA GLN A 310 -2.10 12.12 3.81
C GLN A 310 -0.79 11.79 4.53
N HIS A 311 -0.88 11.05 5.64
CA HIS A 311 0.23 10.60 6.48
C HIS A 311 0.43 9.08 6.40
N SER A 312 0.24 8.50 5.21
CA SER A 312 0.24 7.04 5.01
C SER A 312 1.43 6.26 5.56
N LEU A 313 2.68 6.75 5.45
CA LEU A 313 3.85 5.99 5.93
C LEU A 313 3.86 5.82 7.47
N PRO A 314 3.80 6.89 8.28
CA PRO A 314 3.76 6.71 9.74
C PRO A 314 2.51 5.96 10.21
N VAL A 315 1.37 6.15 9.53
CA VAL A 315 0.13 5.42 9.85
C VAL A 315 0.23 3.94 9.47
N PHE A 316 0.88 3.60 8.36
CA PHE A 316 1.16 2.22 7.96
C PHE A 316 2.03 1.50 9.01
N VAL A 317 3.13 2.13 9.43
CA VAL A 317 4.02 1.56 10.46
C VAL A 317 3.24 1.29 11.75
N LEU A 318 2.49 2.28 12.24
CA LEU A 318 1.65 2.08 13.41
C LEU A 318 0.60 0.99 13.20
N GLY A 319 -0.06 0.97 12.04
CA GLY A 319 -1.10 0.00 11.69
C GLY A 319 -0.60 -1.44 11.73
N VAL A 320 0.59 -1.72 11.19
CA VAL A 320 1.18 -3.07 11.26
C VAL A 320 1.53 -3.46 12.71
N MET A 321 2.06 -2.53 13.50
CA MET A 321 2.34 -2.80 14.93
C MET A 321 1.04 -3.10 15.69
N MET A 322 0.00 -2.29 15.48
CA MET A 322 -1.27 -2.44 16.16
C MET A 322 -2.03 -3.68 15.67
N SER A 323 -1.89 -4.07 14.40
CA SER A 323 -2.55 -5.29 13.90
C SER A 323 -1.96 -6.54 14.55
N PHE A 324 -0.64 -6.55 14.76
CA PHE A 324 0.02 -7.64 15.47
C PHE A 324 -0.38 -7.68 16.96
N ILE A 325 -0.39 -6.52 17.64
CA ILE A 325 -0.89 -6.42 19.02
C ILE A 325 -2.36 -6.85 19.11
N GLY A 326 -3.19 -6.44 18.16
CA GLY A 326 -4.60 -6.84 18.09
C GLY A 326 -4.76 -8.35 17.94
N GLY A 327 -3.90 -9.01 17.16
CA GLY A 327 -3.84 -10.46 17.06
C GLY A 327 -3.53 -11.14 18.39
N ILE A 328 -2.56 -10.59 19.14
CA ILE A 328 -2.23 -11.06 20.50
C ILE A 328 -3.45 -10.88 21.42
N VAL A 329 -4.12 -9.72 21.37
CA VAL A 329 -5.33 -9.47 22.19
C VAL A 329 -6.43 -10.49 21.88
N PHE A 330 -6.71 -10.75 20.61
CA PHE A 330 -7.72 -11.75 20.24
C PHE A 330 -7.33 -13.17 20.62
N ASP A 331 -6.05 -13.52 20.53
CA ASP A 331 -5.55 -14.80 20.99
C ASP A 331 -5.73 -14.99 22.50
N ARG A 332 -5.45 -13.94 23.31
CA ARG A 332 -5.50 -14.04 24.77
C ARG A 332 -6.88 -13.87 25.36
N LEU A 333 -7.70 -12.98 24.80
CA LEU A 333 -9.00 -12.60 25.34
C LEU A 333 -10.18 -13.18 24.54
N GLY A 334 -9.89 -13.88 23.44
CA GLY A 334 -10.90 -14.37 22.51
C GLY A 334 -11.50 -13.26 21.63
N MET A 335 -12.48 -13.65 20.81
CA MET A 335 -13.14 -12.77 19.82
C MET A 335 -14.46 -12.18 20.33
N GLY A 336 -14.58 -11.96 21.65
CA GLY A 336 -15.77 -11.35 22.25
C GLY A 336 -16.00 -9.89 21.84
N VAL A 337 -17.13 -9.32 22.25
CA VAL A 337 -17.50 -7.92 21.92
C VAL A 337 -16.43 -6.93 22.40
N LEU A 338 -15.98 -7.07 23.66
CA LEU A 338 -15.01 -6.14 24.24
C LEU A 338 -13.64 -6.17 23.51
N PRO A 339 -12.98 -7.33 23.29
CA PRO A 339 -11.78 -7.39 22.46
C PRO A 339 -11.97 -6.77 21.06
N ASN A 340 -13.11 -7.01 20.41
CA ASN A 340 -13.39 -6.43 19.10
C ASN A 340 -13.50 -4.90 19.14
N LEU A 341 -14.18 -4.33 20.14
CA LEU A 341 -14.27 -2.88 20.31
C LEU A 341 -12.91 -2.26 20.62
N LEU A 342 -12.13 -2.89 21.49
CA LEU A 342 -10.79 -2.43 21.86
C LEU A 342 -9.85 -2.44 20.65
N VAL A 343 -9.76 -3.57 19.95
CA VAL A 343 -8.84 -3.74 18.82
C VAL A 343 -9.29 -2.90 17.63
N ASN A 344 -10.53 -3.01 17.17
CA ASN A 344 -10.97 -2.31 15.97
C ASN A 344 -11.25 -0.83 16.24
N GLY A 345 -12.06 -0.52 17.25
CA GLY A 345 -12.41 0.86 17.59
C GLY A 345 -11.20 1.64 18.11
N GLY A 346 -10.47 1.07 19.07
CA GLY A 346 -9.23 1.66 19.59
C GLY A 346 -8.13 1.74 18.54
N GLY A 347 -7.94 0.71 17.73
CA GLY A 347 -6.97 0.71 16.64
C GLY A 347 -7.23 1.81 15.61
N VAL A 348 -8.46 1.91 15.08
CA VAL A 348 -8.82 2.97 14.11
C VAL A 348 -8.69 4.36 14.72
N ALA A 349 -9.11 4.54 15.99
CA ALA A 349 -8.94 5.80 16.69
C ALA A 349 -7.45 6.18 16.82
N LEU A 350 -6.58 5.21 17.14
CA LEU A 350 -5.14 5.44 17.26
C LEU A 350 -4.51 5.80 15.91
N LEU A 351 -4.92 5.14 14.81
CA LEU A 351 -4.47 5.50 13.45
C LEU A 351 -4.84 6.96 13.12
N TRP A 352 -6.04 7.38 13.49
CA TRP A 352 -6.51 8.75 13.28
C TRP A 352 -5.74 9.77 14.13
N VAL A 353 -5.60 9.53 15.43
CA VAL A 353 -4.81 10.39 16.34
C VAL A 353 -3.37 10.50 15.86
N TRP A 354 -2.76 9.39 15.45
CA TRP A 354 -1.40 9.36 14.94
C TRP A 354 -1.23 10.16 13.65
N ALA A 355 -2.21 10.07 12.73
CA ALA A 355 -2.23 10.90 11.53
C ALA A 355 -2.33 12.40 11.88
N GLY A 356 -3.16 12.75 12.87
CA GLY A 356 -3.25 14.12 13.40
C GLY A 356 -1.95 14.62 14.02
N GLY A 357 -1.29 13.78 14.81
CA GLY A 357 0.04 14.06 15.38
C GLY A 357 1.09 14.28 14.29
N ALA A 358 1.16 13.39 13.30
CA ALA A 358 2.07 13.53 12.16
C ALA A 358 1.81 14.82 11.36
N ALA A 359 0.54 15.21 11.20
CA ALA A 359 0.16 16.48 10.59
C ALA A 359 0.62 17.69 11.43
N TRP A 360 0.45 17.61 12.75
CA TRP A 360 0.87 18.65 13.69
C TRP A 360 2.39 18.83 13.66
N PHE A 361 3.19 17.77 13.83
CA PHE A 361 4.65 17.85 13.74
C PHE A 361 5.13 18.32 12.37
N GLY A 362 4.45 17.90 11.29
CA GLY A 362 4.77 18.32 9.92
C GLY A 362 4.58 19.82 9.68
N ARG A 363 3.63 20.47 10.37
CA ARG A 363 3.41 21.92 10.31
C ARG A 363 4.41 22.73 11.10
N GLN A 364 5.20 22.08 11.98
CA GLN A 364 6.17 22.73 12.86
C GLN A 364 5.56 23.92 13.64
N PRO A 365 4.54 23.69 14.48
CA PRO A 365 3.76 24.74 15.15
C PRO A 365 4.58 25.64 16.06
N TRP A 366 5.77 25.20 16.46
CA TRP A 366 6.75 26.00 17.19
C TRP A 366 7.52 27.00 16.31
N ARG A 367 7.45 26.92 14.97
CA ARG A 367 8.01 27.94 14.08
C ARG A 367 7.04 29.10 13.93
N ARG A 368 7.45 30.28 14.41
CA ARG A 368 6.70 31.53 14.19
C ARG A 368 6.55 31.78 12.67
N PRO A 369 5.39 32.27 12.20
CA PRO A 369 5.21 32.64 10.80
C PRO A 369 6.29 33.66 10.40
N ARG A 370 7.15 33.28 9.44
CA ARG A 370 8.09 34.22 8.80
C ARG A 370 7.28 35.15 7.91
N GLY A 371 6.77 36.26 8.44
CA GLY A 371 6.05 37.22 7.60
C GLY A 371 5.34 38.41 8.24
N GLU A 372 5.13 38.46 9.56
CA GLU A 372 4.41 39.61 10.15
C GLU A 372 5.35 40.64 10.82
N SER A 373 6.61 40.30 11.11
CA SER A 373 7.51 41.19 11.86
C SER A 373 8.22 42.28 11.05
N LEU A 374 8.11 42.30 9.71
CA LEU A 374 8.78 43.33 8.87
C LEU A 374 7.80 44.34 8.24
N GLY A 375 6.48 44.04 8.25
CA GLY A 375 5.45 44.96 7.76
C GLY A 375 5.02 46.01 8.79
N GLN A 376 4.99 45.65 10.09
CA GLN A 376 4.61 46.56 11.16
C GLN A 376 5.73 47.52 11.57
N ALA A 377 7.00 47.09 11.53
CA ALA A 377 8.14 47.95 11.86
C ALA A 377 8.45 49.02 10.79
N ARG A 378 8.03 48.81 9.53
CA ARG A 378 8.12 49.83 8.48
C ARG A 378 6.94 50.81 8.49
N ARG A 379 5.77 50.41 8.99
CA ARG A 379 4.62 51.31 9.12
C ARG A 379 4.74 52.26 10.32
N SER A 380 5.43 51.86 11.40
CA SER A 380 5.67 52.76 12.55
C SER A 380 6.80 53.78 12.33
N ARG A 381 7.71 53.53 11.37
CA ARG A 381 8.79 54.48 10.99
C ARG A 381 8.44 55.44 9.85
N ALA A 382 7.30 55.25 9.20
CA ALA A 382 6.79 56.19 8.17
C ALA A 382 5.73 57.15 8.74
N SER A 383 5.40 57.02 10.03
CA SER A 383 4.43 57.84 10.75
C SER A 383 5.06 58.61 11.93
N ALA A 384 6.38 58.71 11.95
CA ALA A 384 7.18 59.55 12.83
C ALA A 384 8.20 60.30 11.96
#